data_AF-A0A2U8XBT5-F1
#
_entry.id   AF-A0A2U8XBT5-F1
#
_cell.length_a   1.000
_cell.length_b   1.000
_cell.length_c   1.000
_cell.angle_alpha   90.00
_cell.angle_beta   90.00
_cell.angle_gamma   90.00
#
_symmetry.space_group_name_H-M   'P 1'
#
loop_
_entity.id
_entity.type
_entity.pdbx_description
1 polymer ?
#
loop_
_entity_poly.entity_id
_entity_poly.type
_entity_poly.pdbx_seq_one_letter_code
_entity_poly.pdbx_strand_id
1 'polypeptide(L)' 'MGTEGQAMLRYLLARFRLSQRAICEESAGRGLGDDFHDYPDTADGQPWHLVDLTCRHCGKTFRI' A
#
# COMPACT_ATOMS: atom_id res chain seq x y z
N MET A 1 3.51 24.88 -5.34
CA MET A 1 2.74 23.92 -4.52
C MET A 1 3.71 23.31 -3.53
N GLY A 2 3.56 23.59 -2.24
CA GLY A 2 4.47 23.08 -1.21
C GLY A 2 4.46 21.55 -1.13
N THR A 3 5.52 20.99 -0.56
CA THR A 3 5.68 19.53 -0.34
C THR A 3 4.51 18.92 0.44
N GLU A 4 3.85 19.70 1.29
CA GLU A 4 2.69 19.32 2.08
C GLU A 4 1.46 18.98 1.22
N GLY A 5 1.21 19.76 0.16
CA GLY A 5 0.08 19.50 -0.76
C GLY A 5 0.27 18.21 -1.56
N GLN A 6 1.52 17.87 -1.88
CA GLN A 6 1.84 16.62 -2.56
C GLN A 6 1.71 15.41 -1.63
N ALA A 7 2.13 15.54 -0.36
CA ALA A 7 1.98 14.49 0.64
C ALA A 7 0.49 14.18 0.91
N MET A 8 -0.35 15.21 1.06
CA MET A 8 -1.79 15.01 1.28
C MET A 8 -2.48 14.38 0.08
N LEU A 9 -2.15 14.80 -1.14
CA LEU A 9 -2.68 14.18 -2.35
C LEU A 9 -2.28 12.70 -2.43
N ARG A 10 -1.00 12.39 -2.19
CA ARG A 10 -0.51 11.01 -2.24
C ARG A 10 -1.20 10.12 -1.21
N TYR A 11 -1.39 10.63 0.02
CA TYR A 11 -2.16 9.95 1.05
C TYR A 11 -3.60 9.66 0.58
N LEU A 12 -4.31 10.64 0.01
CA LEU A 12 -5.68 10.44 -0.49
C LEU A 12 -5.71 9.41 -1.63
N LEU A 13 -4.77 9.47 -2.55
CA LEU A 13 -4.65 8.49 -3.64
C LEU A 13 -4.40 7.07 -3.11
N ALA A 14 -3.58 6.91 -2.07
CA ALA A 14 -3.38 5.61 -1.42
C ALA A 14 -4.63 5.16 -0.64
N ARG A 15 -5.22 6.04 0.16
CA ARG A 15 -6.37 5.77 1.03
C ARG A 15 -7.63 5.34 0.27
N PHE A 16 -7.85 5.93 -0.91
CA PHE A 16 -8.94 5.56 -1.82
C PHE A 16 -8.50 4.58 -2.92
N ARG A 17 -7.26 4.08 -2.85
CA ARG A 17 -6.67 3.10 -3.78
C ARG A 17 -6.78 3.53 -5.25
N LEU A 18 -6.58 4.82 -5.52
CA LEU A 18 -6.68 5.42 -6.86
C LEU A 18 -5.34 5.40 -7.62
N SER A 19 -4.24 5.05 -6.96
CA SER A 19 -2.93 4.95 -7.60
C SER A 19 -2.05 3.89 -6.93
N GLN A 20 -1.65 2.88 -7.70
CA GLN A 20 -0.72 1.84 -7.24
C GLN A 20 0.60 2.43 -6.74
N ARG A 21 1.13 3.44 -7.44
CA ARG A 21 2.37 4.11 -7.06
C ARG A 21 2.23 4.79 -5.70
N ALA A 22 1.10 5.48 -5.47
CA ALA A 22 0.85 6.15 -4.20
C ALA A 22 0.72 5.15 -3.04
N ILE A 23 0.08 3.99 -3.26
CA ILE A 23 0.02 2.90 -2.28
C ILE A 23 1.45 2.48 -1.89
N CYS A 24 2.28 2.11 -2.87
CA CYS A 24 3.65 1.67 -2.59
C CYS A 24 4.48 2.74 -1.87
N GLU A 25 4.39 4.01 -2.29
CA GLU A 25 5.14 5.11 -1.70
C GLU A 25 4.70 5.42 -0.27
N GLU A 26 3.40 5.44 0.01
CA GLU A 26 2.87 5.70 1.37
C GLU A 26 3.09 4.52 2.31
N SER A 27 3.14 3.30 1.79
CA SER A 27 3.38 2.09 2.58
C SER A 27 4.86 1.84 2.88
N ALA A 28 5.80 2.38 2.10
CA ALA A 28 7.23 2.06 2.19
C ALA A 28 7.84 2.19 3.62
N GLY A 29 7.36 3.15 4.41
CA GLY A 29 7.83 3.39 5.78
C GLY A 29 6.94 2.82 6.88
N ARG A 30 5.88 2.10 6.56
CA ARG A 30 4.89 1.65 7.53
C ARG A 30 5.01 0.18 7.92
N GLY A 31 4.47 -0.14 9.10
CA GLY A 31 4.43 -1.51 9.63
C GLY A 31 3.53 -2.44 8.81
N LEU A 32 3.52 -3.73 9.18
CA LEU A 32 2.77 -4.76 8.42
C LEU A 32 1.25 -4.56 8.45
N GLY A 33 0.68 -4.14 9.58
CA GLY A 33 -0.77 -3.93 9.76
C GLY A 33 -1.22 -2.47 9.67
N ASP A 34 -0.30 -1.55 9.40
CA ASP A 34 -0.60 -0.15 9.09
C ASP A 34 -0.14 0.09 7.64
N ASP A 35 -0.78 -0.56 6.68
CA ASP A 35 -0.37 -0.56 5.28
C ASP A 35 -1.57 -0.26 4.38
N PHE A 36 -1.33 0.39 3.22
CA PHE A 36 -2.33 0.62 2.19
C PHE A 36 -2.47 -0.53 1.17
N HIS A 37 -1.56 -1.50 1.17
CA HIS A 37 -1.65 -2.71 0.37
C HIS A 37 -2.80 -3.60 0.86
N ASP A 38 -3.42 -4.32 -0.06
CA ASP A 38 -4.56 -5.20 0.19
C ASP A 38 -4.50 -6.38 -0.80
N TYR A 39 -5.52 -7.25 -0.81
CA TYR A 39 -5.56 -8.48 -1.58
C TYR A 39 -5.24 -8.29 -3.06
N PRO A 40 -5.70 -7.22 -3.74
CA PRO A 40 -5.35 -7.00 -5.13
C PRO A 40 -3.87 -6.75 -5.39
N ASP A 41 -3.05 -6.45 -4.38
CA ASP A 41 -1.62 -6.13 -4.52
C ASP A 41 -0.72 -7.36 -4.40
N THR A 42 -1.21 -8.45 -3.81
CA THR A 42 -0.41 -9.68 -3.67
C THR A 42 -0.26 -10.41 -5.01
N ALA A 43 0.85 -11.15 -5.15
CA ALA A 43 1.04 -12.14 -6.20
C ALA A 43 0.29 -13.46 -5.91
N ASP A 44 -0.14 -13.67 -4.67
CA ASP A 44 -0.59 -14.96 -4.15
C ASP A 44 -2.11 -15.22 -4.35
N GLY A 45 -2.80 -14.34 -5.07
CA GLY A 45 -4.24 -14.48 -5.35
C GLY A 45 -5.15 -14.01 -4.21
N GLN A 46 -6.01 -14.89 -3.68
CA GLN A 46 -6.91 -14.63 -2.54
C GLN A 46 -6.47 -15.43 -1.31
N PRO A 47 -5.45 -14.97 -0.59
CA PRO A 47 -4.97 -15.60 0.64
C PRO A 47 -6.00 -15.49 1.78
N TRP A 48 -5.82 -16.34 2.80
CA TRP A 48 -6.55 -16.23 4.06
C TRP A 48 -6.19 -14.93 4.80
N HIS A 49 -7.09 -14.45 5.66
CA HIS A 49 -6.84 -13.29 6.52
C HIS A 49 -5.70 -13.58 7.52
N LEU A 50 -5.00 -12.52 7.93
CA LEU A 50 -3.91 -12.48 8.92
C LEU A 50 -2.61 -13.16 8.49
N VAL A 51 -2.35 -13.22 7.18
CA VAL A 51 -1.09 -13.75 6.64
C VAL A 51 -0.22 -12.63 6.09
N ASP A 52 1.10 -12.88 6.10
CA ASP A 52 2.06 -11.98 5.46
C ASP A 52 2.09 -12.24 3.96
N LEU A 53 1.97 -11.17 3.18
CA LEU A 53 1.90 -11.17 1.74
C LEU A 53 2.98 -10.26 1.17
N THR A 54 3.36 -10.51 -0.08
CA THR A 54 4.34 -9.69 -0.79
C THR A 54 3.66 -8.93 -1.93
N CYS A 55 3.82 -7.62 -1.94
CA CYS A 55 3.28 -6.79 -3.01
C CYS A 55 4.00 -7.10 -4.31
N ARG A 56 3.27 -7.46 -5.38
CA ARG A 56 3.87 -7.77 -6.69
C ARG A 56 4.49 -6.56 -7.40
N HIS A 57 4.17 -5.36 -6.94
CA HIS A 57 4.60 -4.11 -7.57
C HIS A 57 5.86 -3.51 -6.93
N CYS A 58 5.96 -3.53 -5.60
CA CYS A 58 7.10 -2.94 -4.88
C CYS A 58 7.90 -3.94 -4.04
N GLY A 59 7.47 -5.20 -3.94
CA GLY A 59 8.14 -6.24 -3.15
C GLY A 59 8.02 -6.08 -1.64
N LYS A 60 7.27 -5.08 -1.14
CA LYS A 60 7.06 -4.88 0.29
C LYS A 60 6.21 -6.01 0.87
N THR A 61 6.59 -6.48 2.07
CA THR A 61 5.76 -7.35 2.90
C THR A 61 4.69 -6.54 3.63
N PHE A 62 3.45 -7.04 3.62
CA PHE A 62 2.28 -6.44 4.27
C PHE A 62 1.35 -7.53 4.82
N ARG A 63 0.42 -7.16 5.71
CA ARG A 63 -0.55 -8.08 6.32
C ARG A 63 -1.96 -7.54 6.13
N ILE A 64 -2.87 -8.42 5.74
CA ILE A 64 -4.32 -8.16 5.64
C ILE A 64 -5.04 -8.93 6.73
#